data_AF-H8IA91-F1
#
_entry.id   AF-H8IA91-F1
#
_cell.length_a   1.000
_cell.length_b   1.000
_cell.length_c   1.000
_cell.angle_alpha   90.00
_cell.angle_beta   90.00
_cell.angle_gamma   90.00
#
_symmetry.space_group_name_H-M   'P 1'
#
loop_
_entity.id
_entity.type
_entity.pdbx_description
1 polymer ?
#
loop_
_entity_poly.entity_id
_entity_poly.type
_entity_poly.pdbx_seq_one_letter_code
_entity_poly.pdbx_strand_id
1 'polypeptide(L)' 'MRISQACVGCGHCKAICPVDAIETCGVSRITGNCIECGKCKGYCAIGAIEEDA' A
#
# COMPACT_ATOMS: atom_id res chain seq x y z
N MET A 1 -8.12 -1.60 3.71
CA MET A 1 -7.25 -0.61 3.02
C MET A 1 -7.06 -0.96 1.54
N ARG A 2 -6.99 0.03 0.64
CA ARG A 2 -6.88 -0.13 -0.82
C ARG A 2 -5.80 0.77 -1.44
N ILE A 3 -5.16 0.30 -2.51
CA ILE A 3 -4.26 1.09 -3.36
C ILE A 3 -4.99 1.45 -4.66
N SER A 4 -5.03 2.73 -5.00
CA SER A 4 -5.72 3.24 -6.19
C SER A 4 -4.84 3.14 -7.44
N GLN A 5 -5.45 3.37 -8.62
CA GLN A 5 -4.75 3.40 -9.90
C GLN A 5 -3.76 4.57 -10.04
N ALA A 6 -3.77 5.53 -9.11
CA ALA A 6 -2.74 6.57 -9.06
C ALA A 6 -1.36 6.03 -8.68
N CYS A 7 -1.28 4.80 -8.13
CA CYS A 7 -0.01 4.19 -7.76
C CYS A 7 0.92 4.00 -8.96
N VAL A 8 2.12 4.59 -8.87
CA VAL A 8 3.18 4.46 -9.90
C VAL A 8 4.10 3.26 -9.68
N GLY A 9 3.83 2.41 -8.69
CA GLY A 9 4.60 1.19 -8.44
C GLY A 9 5.98 1.39 -7.82
N CYS A 10 6.20 2.46 -7.06
CA CYS A 10 7.51 2.75 -6.46
C CYS A 10 7.95 1.77 -5.36
N GLY A 11 7.05 0.95 -4.81
CA GLY A 11 7.38 -0.11 -3.84
C GLY A 11 7.69 0.34 -2.41
N HIS A 12 7.68 1.64 -2.09
CA HIS A 12 7.95 2.12 -0.72
C HIS A 12 6.99 1.56 0.33
N CYS A 13 5.71 1.43 -0.03
CA CYS A 13 4.71 0.88 0.87
C CYS A 13 4.99 -0.59 1.23
N LYS A 14 5.55 -1.38 0.31
CA LYS A 14 6.00 -2.75 0.57
C LYS A 14 7.14 -2.78 1.57
N ALA A 15 8.17 -1.95 1.38
CA ALA A 15 9.35 -1.91 2.23
C ALA A 15 9.03 -1.58 3.71
N ILE A 16 7.99 -0.79 3.97
CA ILE A 16 7.59 -0.39 5.33
C ILE A 16 6.49 -1.27 5.94
N CYS A 17 5.91 -2.19 5.16
CA CYS A 17 4.82 -3.03 5.64
C CYS A 17 5.33 -4.03 6.69
N PRO A 18 4.88 -3.98 7.95
CA PRO A 18 5.43 -4.82 9.03
C PRO A 18 5.05 -6.31 8.89
N VAL A 19 4.08 -6.63 8.04
CA VAL A 19 3.53 -7.97 7.84
C VAL A 19 3.64 -8.45 6.38
N ASP A 20 4.45 -7.75 5.57
CA ASP A 20 4.66 -8.04 4.13
C ASP A 20 3.34 -8.27 3.34
N ALA A 21 2.33 -7.45 3.64
CA ALA A 21 0.99 -7.57 3.04
C ALA A 21 0.84 -6.79 1.73
N ILE A 22 1.94 -6.42 1.06
CA ILE A 22 1.92 -5.61 -0.16
C ILE A 22 2.78 -6.24 -1.23
N GLU A 23 2.18 -6.47 -2.39
CA GLU A 23 2.86 -6.92 -3.60
C GLU A 23 3.06 -5.74 -4.56
N THR A 24 4.21 -5.69 -5.22
CA THR A 24 4.56 -4.61 -6.17
C THR A 24 5.05 -5.22 -7.48
N CYS A 25 4.17 -5.21 -8.48
CA CYS A 25 4.44 -5.57 -9.88
C CYS A 25 3.75 -4.52 -10.77
N GLY A 26 4.32 -3.32 -10.87
CA GLY A 26 3.59 -2.15 -11.35
C GLY A 26 2.74 -1.55 -10.22
N VAL A 27 1.44 -1.31 -10.47
CA VAL A 27 0.50 -0.84 -9.43
C VAL A 27 0.56 -1.79 -8.23
N SER A 28 0.90 -1.25 -7.06
CA SER A 28 1.00 -2.06 -5.85
C SER A 28 -0.38 -2.53 -5.38
N ARG A 29 -0.45 -3.72 -4.78
CA ARG A 29 -1.69 -4.32 -4.30
C ARG A 29 -1.55 -4.75 -2.84
N ILE A 30 -2.56 -4.45 -2.04
CA ILE A 30 -2.68 -4.94 -0.66
C ILE A 30 -3.28 -6.36 -0.71
N THR A 31 -2.66 -7.29 0.00
CA THR A 31 -3.11 -8.69 0.10
C THR A 31 -4.00 -8.89 1.34
N GLY A 32 -4.58 -10.08 1.49
CA GLY A 32 -5.39 -10.44 2.65
C GLY A 32 -4.65 -10.50 3.98
N ASN A 33 -3.31 -10.38 3.99
CA ASN A 33 -2.50 -10.36 5.20
C ASN A 33 -2.49 -8.98 5.89
N CYS A 34 -3.15 -7.97 5.31
CA CYS A 34 -3.17 -6.62 5.85
C CYS A 34 -3.91 -6.58 7.19
N ILE A 35 -3.22 -6.10 8.23
CA ILE A 35 -3.78 -5.86 9.57
C ILE A 35 -4.26 -4.42 9.78
N GLU A 36 -4.44 -3.66 8.69
CA GLU A 36 -4.95 -2.29 8.68
C GLU A 36 -4.20 -1.29 9.59
N CYS A 37 -2.90 -1.49 9.79
CA CYS A 37 -2.08 -0.66 10.68
C CYS A 37 -1.84 0.79 10.21
N GLY A 38 -2.24 1.16 8.99
CA GLY A 38 -2.14 2.53 8.47
C GLY A 38 -0.73 3.04 8.10
N LYS A 39 0.35 2.34 8.47
CA LYS A 39 1.74 2.84 8.26
C LYS A 39 2.05 3.18 6.81
N CYS A 40 1.66 2.32 5.86
CA CYS A 40 1.95 2.52 4.43
C CYS A 40 1.31 3.81 3.87
N LYS A 41 0.15 4.24 4.39
CA LYS A 41 -0.56 5.45 3.96
C LYS A 41 0.31 6.70 4.12
N GLY A 42 0.99 6.84 5.26
CA GLY A 42 1.87 7.98 5.54
C GLY A 42 3.14 8.04 4.68
N TYR A 43 3.54 6.91 4.09
CA TYR A 43 4.73 6.83 3.21
C TYR A 43 4.39 7.01 1.72
N CYS A 44 3.11 7.00 1.36
CA CYS A 44 2.72 7.20 -0.03
C CYS A 44 2.73 8.71 -0.35
N ALA A 45 3.84 9.19 -0.92
CA ALA A 45 4.03 10.61 -1.25
C ALA A 45 2.95 11.18 -2.19
N ILE A 46 2.32 10.32 -3.00
CA ILE A 46 1.26 10.69 -3.94
C ILE A 46 -0.16 10.40 -3.41
N GLY A 47 -0.29 9.93 -2.16
CA GLY A 47 -1.58 9.68 -1.54
C GLY A 47 -2.43 8.58 -2.19
N ALA A 48 -1.81 7.60 -2.88
CA ALA A 48 -2.54 6.54 -3.58
C ALA A 48 -3.11 5.42 -2.68
N ILE A 49 -3.06 5.56 -1.35
CA ILE A 49 -3.52 4.54 -0.40
C ILE A 49 -4.68 5.10 0.41
N GLU A 50 -5.82 4.42 0.33
CA GLU A 50 -7.09 4.84 0.90
C GLU A 50 -7.59 3.78 1.92
N GLU A 51 -8.40 4.22 2.89
CA GLU A 51 -9.19 3.30 3.72
C GLU A 51 -10.36 2.80 2.90
N ASP A 52 -10.74 1.53 3.08
CA ASP A 52 -11.97 1.03 2.46
C ASP A 52 -13.14 1.60 3.27
N ALA A 53 -14.06 2.29 2.59
CA ALA A 53 -15.29 2.81 3.20
C ALA A 53 -16.29 1.70 3.50
#